data_AF-A0A526YKJ2-F1
#
_entry.id   AF-A0A526YKJ2-F1
#
_cell.length_a   1.000
_cell.length_b   1.000
_cell.length_c   1.000
_cell.angle_alpha   90.00
_cell.angle_beta   90.00
_cell.angle_gamma   90.00
#
_symmetry.space_group_name_H-M   'P 1'
#
loop_
_entity.id
_entity.type
_entity.pdbx_description
1 polymer ?
#
loop_
_entity_poly.entity_id
_entity_poly.type
_entity_poly.pdbx_seq_one_letter_code
_entity_poly.pdbx_strand_id
1 'polypeptide(L)'
;MTNVALTGLARDLAKRAAEGRPVRIGVIGSGEMGTDLVTQGMLMPGISVCAVSTRRPHTARDAIRIAYGDEAMAREADTPSKLSEAIESGKIAITSNEMLVTN
;
A
#
# COMPACT_ATOMS: atom_id res chain seq x y z
N MET A 1 -14.21 -2.26 13.13
CA MET A 1 -13.95 -3.13 14.30
C MET A 1 -14.57 -4.48 14.03
N THR A 2 -13.86 -5.57 14.32
CA THR A 2 -14.39 -6.93 14.16
C THR A 2 -15.42 -7.24 15.24
N ASN A 3 -16.36 -8.13 14.96
CA ASN A 3 -17.37 -8.62 15.91
C ASN A 3 -16.89 -9.82 16.74
N VAL A 4 -15.58 -10.11 16.71
CA VAL A 4 -14.94 -11.24 17.39
C VAL A 4 -13.65 -10.80 18.06
N ALA A 5 -13.25 -11.53 19.10
CA ALA A 5 -11.95 -11.36 19.74
C ALA A 5 -10.80 -11.71 18.77
N LEU A 6 -9.75 -10.90 18.78
CA LEU A 6 -8.59 -11.12 17.92
C LEU A 6 -7.72 -12.27 18.46
N THR A 7 -7.53 -13.29 17.65
CA THR A 7 -6.67 -14.45 17.97
C THR A 7 -5.74 -14.75 16.78
N GLY A 8 -4.71 -15.57 17.02
CA GLY A 8 -3.75 -15.98 15.99
C GLY A 8 -3.17 -14.80 15.19
N LEU A 9 -3.17 -14.92 13.86
CA LEU A 9 -2.62 -13.92 12.95
C LEU A 9 -3.29 -12.54 13.08
N ALA A 10 -4.60 -12.50 13.33
CA ALA A 10 -5.33 -11.23 13.46
C ALA A 10 -4.83 -10.42 14.67
N ARG A 11 -4.52 -11.11 15.78
CA ARG A 11 -3.91 -10.48 16.96
C ARG A 11 -2.50 -9.98 16.67
N ASP A 12 -1.70 -10.78 15.95
CA ASP A 12 -0.30 -10.45 15.68
C ASP A 12 -0.17 -9.25 14.72
N LEU A 13 -1.07 -9.16 13.72
CA LEU A 13 -1.18 -8.00 12.83
C LEU A 13 -1.68 -6.74 13.57
N ALA A 14 -2.67 -6.89 14.45
CA ALA A 14 -3.11 -5.76 15.29
C ALA A 14 -1.99 -5.25 16.21
N LYS A 15 -1.15 -6.14 16.76
CA LYS A 15 0.04 -5.76 17.53
C LYS A 15 1.03 -4.96 16.68
N ARG A 16 1.32 -5.39 15.45
CA ARG A 16 2.18 -4.63 14.53
C ARG A 16 1.65 -3.23 14.22
N ALA A 17 0.34 -3.08 14.05
CA ALA A 17 -0.29 -1.77 13.90
C ALA A 17 -0.08 -0.90 15.14
N ALA A 18 -0.34 -1.43 16.35
CA ALA A 18 -0.18 -0.69 17.60
C ALA A 18 1.26 -0.25 17.86
N GLU A 19 2.25 -1.04 17.42
CA GLU A 19 3.68 -0.72 17.50
C GLU A 19 4.15 0.28 16.42
N GLY A 20 3.27 0.71 15.50
CA GLY A 20 3.66 1.57 14.37
C GLY A 20 4.62 0.88 13.39
N ARG A 21 4.65 -0.46 13.37
CA ARG A 21 5.57 -1.27 12.57
C ARG A 21 4.83 -2.25 11.65
N PRO A 22 4.01 -1.74 10.72
CA PRO A 22 3.28 -2.58 9.78
C PRO A 22 4.23 -3.33 8.85
N VAL A 23 3.75 -4.42 8.27
CA VAL A 23 4.39 -5.02 7.08
C VAL A 23 4.13 -4.08 5.91
N ARG A 24 5.21 -3.61 5.29
CA ARG A 24 5.16 -2.72 4.13
C ARG A 24 5.27 -3.55 2.86
N ILE A 25 4.33 -3.36 1.95
CA ILE A 25 4.19 -4.14 0.72
C ILE A 25 4.40 -3.22 -0.48
N GLY A 26 5.33 -3.61 -1.35
CA GLY A 26 5.43 -3.12 -2.71
C GLY A 26 4.65 -4.03 -3.65
N VAL A 27 3.80 -3.44 -4.50
CA VAL A 27 3.00 -4.18 -5.50
C VAL A 27 3.53 -3.86 -6.89
N ILE A 28 3.84 -4.89 -7.69
CA ILE A 28 4.22 -4.72 -9.10
C ILE A 28 3.04 -5.15 -9.96
N GLY A 29 2.42 -4.16 -10.61
CA GLY A 29 1.21 -4.29 -11.39
C GLY A 29 -0.02 -3.73 -10.67
N SER A 30 -0.85 -3.02 -11.42
CA SER A 30 -2.12 -2.45 -10.95
C SER A 30 -3.25 -2.80 -11.93
N GLY A 31 -3.30 -4.07 -12.34
CA GLY A 31 -4.52 -4.67 -12.91
C GLY A 31 -5.42 -5.18 -11.78
N GLU A 32 -6.38 -6.04 -12.08
CA GLU A 32 -7.37 -6.54 -11.10
C GLU A 32 -6.73 -7.02 -9.78
N MET A 33 -5.80 -7.97 -9.84
CA MET A 33 -5.14 -8.49 -8.63
C MET A 33 -4.36 -7.43 -7.86
N GLY A 34 -3.73 -6.47 -8.55
CA GLY A 34 -3.01 -5.37 -7.89
C GLY A 34 -3.97 -4.42 -7.17
N THR A 35 -5.10 -4.12 -7.80
CA THR A 35 -6.19 -3.33 -7.22
C THR A 35 -6.79 -4.03 -6.00
N ASP A 36 -6.99 -5.34 -6.06
CA ASP A 36 -7.49 -6.13 -4.94
C ASP A 36 -6.50 -6.10 -3.76
N LEU A 37 -5.20 -6.18 -4.02
CA LEU A 37 -4.17 -6.06 -2.96
C LEU A 37 -4.16 -4.68 -2.30
N VAL A 38 -4.31 -3.60 -3.09
CA VAL A 38 -4.42 -2.23 -2.54
C VAL A 38 -5.67 -2.11 -1.68
N THR A 39 -6.81 -2.60 -2.16
CA THR A 39 -8.10 -2.56 -1.44
C THR A 39 -8.06 -3.39 -0.17
N GLN A 40 -7.56 -4.62 -0.23
CA GLN A 40 -7.47 -5.48 0.94
C GLN A 40 -6.43 -4.96 1.95
N GLY A 41 -5.31 -4.43 1.47
CA GLY A 41 -4.31 -3.79 2.32
C GLY A 41 -4.87 -2.60 3.12
N MET A 42 -5.76 -1.82 2.50
CA MET A 42 -6.47 -0.71 3.17
C MET A 42 -7.39 -1.18 4.31
N LEU A 43 -7.94 -2.39 4.22
CA LEU A 43 -8.85 -2.97 5.23
C LEU A 43 -8.14 -3.69 6.38
N MET A 44 -6.84 -3.96 6.26
CA MET A 44 -6.10 -4.83 7.19
C MET A 44 -5.20 -4.03 8.15
N PRO A 45 -5.41 -4.13 9.48
CA PRO A 45 -4.49 -3.54 10.43
C PRO A 45 -3.12 -4.22 10.33
N GLY A 46 -2.04 -3.44 10.44
CA GLY A 46 -0.67 -3.97 10.47
C GLY A 46 -0.11 -4.34 9.11
N ILE A 47 -0.87 -4.10 8.03
CA ILE A 47 -0.44 -4.18 6.63
C ILE A 47 -0.49 -2.77 6.03
N SER A 48 0.46 -2.45 5.17
CA SER A 48 0.49 -1.18 4.44
C SER A 48 1.03 -1.41 3.04
N VAL A 49 0.19 -1.20 2.03
CA VAL A 49 0.68 -1.08 0.65
C VAL A 49 1.33 0.29 0.53
N CYS A 50 2.64 0.33 0.36
CA CYS A 50 3.43 1.56 0.43
C CYS A 50 3.96 2.00 -0.94
N ALA A 51 3.98 1.09 -1.91
CA ALA A 51 4.39 1.42 -3.27
C ALA A 51 3.66 0.53 -4.30
N VAL A 52 3.38 1.10 -5.46
CA VAL A 52 2.84 0.40 -6.64
C VAL A 52 3.68 0.78 -7.86
N SER A 53 4.30 -0.22 -8.48
CA SER A 53 4.92 -0.06 -9.80
C SER A 53 3.96 -0.52 -10.89
N THR A 54 3.80 0.27 -11.95
CA THR A 54 3.04 -0.13 -13.14
C THR A 54 3.51 0.65 -14.37
N ARG A 55 3.45 0.01 -15.55
CA ARG A 55 3.78 0.64 -16.84
C ARG A 55 2.92 1.89 -17.13
N ARG A 56 1.72 1.96 -16.54
CA ARG A 56 0.75 3.06 -16.75
C ARG A 56 0.39 3.66 -15.38
N PRO A 57 1.10 4.69 -14.88
CA PRO A 57 0.90 5.20 -13.52
C PRO A 57 -0.56 5.54 -13.15
N HIS A 58 -1.38 6.00 -14.10
CA HIS A 58 -2.80 6.28 -13.88
C HIS A 58 -3.57 5.04 -13.37
N THR A 59 -3.22 3.82 -13.77
CA THR A 59 -3.93 2.62 -13.31
C THR A 59 -3.68 2.34 -11.82
N ALA A 60 -2.55 2.78 -11.27
CA ALA A 60 -2.32 2.73 -9.82
C ALA A 60 -3.14 3.79 -9.08
N ARG A 61 -3.34 4.97 -9.69
CA ARG A 61 -4.24 6.01 -9.14
C ARG A 61 -5.69 5.52 -9.13
N ASP A 62 -6.12 4.86 -10.19
CA ASP A 62 -7.45 4.25 -10.27
C ASP A 62 -7.64 3.18 -9.18
N ALA A 63 -6.64 2.31 -8.97
CA ALA A 63 -6.66 1.32 -7.89
C ALA A 63 -6.77 1.96 -6.51
N ILE A 64 -6.03 3.05 -6.27
CA ILE A 64 -6.12 3.83 -5.02
C ILE A 64 -7.50 4.48 -4.88
N ARG A 65 -8.06 5.04 -5.95
CA ARG A 65 -9.41 5.62 -5.94
C ARG A 65 -10.48 4.59 -5.64
N ILE A 66 -10.35 3.36 -6.13
CA ILE A 66 -11.26 2.24 -5.78
C ILE A 66 -11.14 1.93 -4.27
N ALA A 67 -9.92 1.84 -3.74
CA ALA A 67 -9.69 1.46 -2.34
C ALA A 67 -10.06 2.56 -1.33
N TYR A 68 -9.78 3.83 -1.64
CA TYR A 68 -9.88 4.96 -0.71
C TYR A 68 -11.00 5.96 -1.04
N GLY A 69 -11.63 5.85 -2.22
CA GLY A 69 -12.66 6.77 -2.70
C GLY A 69 -12.13 8.02 -3.42
N ASP A 70 -10.82 8.31 -3.29
CA ASP A 70 -10.13 9.40 -3.97
C ASP A 70 -8.64 9.05 -4.24
N GLU A 71 -7.88 9.99 -4.78
CA GLU A 71 -6.45 9.81 -5.08
C GLU A 71 -5.53 10.47 -4.04
N ALA A 72 -6.03 10.90 -2.88
CA ALA A 72 -5.23 11.65 -1.91
C ALA A 72 -4.07 10.83 -1.34
N MET A 73 -4.15 9.50 -1.40
CA MET A 73 -3.07 8.58 -1.00
C MET A 73 -1.97 8.42 -2.06
N ALA A 74 -2.23 8.79 -3.31
CA ALA A 74 -1.29 8.63 -4.41
C ALA A 74 -0.19 9.70 -4.39
N ARG A 75 1.09 9.29 -4.46
CA ARG A 75 2.22 10.19 -4.67
C ARG A 75 3.18 9.60 -5.70
N GLU A 76 3.38 10.28 -6.82
CA GLU A 76 4.35 9.83 -7.83
C GLU A 76 5.79 9.97 -7.31
N ALA A 77 6.59 8.94 -7.56
CA ALA A 77 7.98 8.84 -7.15
C ALA A 77 8.80 8.13 -8.23
N ASP A 78 9.70 8.87 -8.86
CA ASP A 78 10.59 8.41 -9.93
C ASP A 78 12.03 8.18 -9.46
N THR A 79 12.32 8.41 -8.17
CA THR A 79 13.63 8.19 -7.55
C THR A 79 13.49 7.47 -6.20
N PRO A 80 14.56 6.79 -5.72
CA PRO A 80 14.55 6.18 -4.40
C PRO A 80 14.23 7.17 -3.27
N SER A 81 14.77 8.40 -3.34
CA SER A 81 14.50 9.43 -2.31
C SER A 81 13.02 9.82 -2.27
N LYS A 82 12.41 10.10 -3.43
CA LYS A 82 10.98 10.46 -3.49
C LYS A 82 10.08 9.30 -3.06
N LEU A 83 10.49 8.05 -3.34
CA LEU A 83 9.76 6.87 -2.90
C LEU A 83 9.80 6.78 -1.36
N SER A 84 10.97 6.90 -0.75
CA SER A 84 11.11 6.94 0.71
C SER A 84 10.30 8.08 1.33
N GLU A 85 10.39 9.30 0.79
CA GLU A 85 9.60 10.45 1.25
C GLU A 85 8.09 10.20 1.18
N ALA A 86 7.60 9.56 0.11
CA ALA A 86 6.20 9.21 -0.02
C ALA A 86 5.77 8.24 1.09
N ILE A 87 6.54 7.17 1.29
CA ILE A 87 6.27 6.15 2.30
C ILE A 87 6.32 6.73 3.72
N GLU A 88 7.31 7.57 4.01
CA GLU A 88 7.45 8.26 5.30
C GLU A 88 6.30 9.24 5.57
N SER A 89 5.78 9.90 4.52
CA SER A 89 4.59 10.75 4.60
C SER A 89 3.26 9.97 4.68
N GLY A 90 3.30 8.64 4.77
CA GLY A 90 2.12 7.78 4.82
C GLY A 90 1.35 7.70 3.50
N LYS A 91 1.99 8.01 2.37
CA LYS A 91 1.43 7.92 1.02
C LYS A 91 1.86 6.64 0.32
N ILE A 92 1.11 6.27 -0.72
CA ILE A 92 1.43 5.17 -1.62
C ILE A 92 2.25 5.73 -2.77
N ALA A 93 3.51 5.34 -2.83
CA ALA A 93 4.41 5.72 -3.91
C ALA A 93 3.96 5.07 -5.23
N ILE A 94 3.76 5.84 -6.28
CA ILE A 94 3.47 5.33 -7.63
C ILE A 94 4.69 5.54 -8.50
N THR A 95 5.09 4.48 -9.21
CA THR A 95 6.23 4.55 -10.12
C THR A 95 6.01 3.70 -11.36
N SER A 96 6.75 3.97 -12.42
CA SER A 96 6.85 3.09 -13.59
C SER A 96 8.12 2.25 -13.58
N ASN A 97 8.96 2.37 -12.54
CA ASN A 97 10.20 1.62 -12.38
C ASN A 97 10.03 0.56 -11.28
N GLU A 98 9.83 -0.69 -11.69
CA GLU A 98 9.72 -1.84 -10.80
C GLU A 98 10.92 -2.02 -9.86
N MET A 99 12.13 -1.61 -10.27
CA MET A 99 13.33 -1.72 -9.45
C MET A 99 13.28 -0.84 -8.20
N LEU A 100 12.44 0.21 -8.19
CA LEU A 100 12.23 1.03 -7.00
C LEU A 100 11.29 0.37 -5.98
N VAL A 101 10.62 -0.72 -6.35
CA VAL A 101 9.62 -1.43 -5.53
C VAL A 101 10.11 -2.82 -5.10
N THR A 102 11.24 -3.28 -5.65
CA THR A 102 11.97 -4.48 -5.21
C THR A 102 13.07 -4.11 -4.22
N ASN A 103 13.24 -4.91 -3.16
CA ASN A 103 14.41 -4.85 -2.28
C ASN A 103 15.64 -5.52 -2.92
#